data_AF-A0A1J4KYU2-F1
#
_entry.id   AF-A0A1J4KYU2-F1
#
_cell.length_a   1.000
_cell.length_b   1.000
_cell.length_c   1.000
_cell.angle_alpha   90.00
_cell.angle_beta   90.00
_cell.angle_gamma   90.00
#
_symmetry.space_group_name_H-M   'P 1'
#
loop_
_entity.id
_entity.type
_entity.pdbx_description
1 polymer ?
#
loop_
_entity_poly.entity_id
_entity_poly.type
_entity_poly.pdbx_seq_one_letter_code
_entity_poly.pdbx_strand_id
1 'polypeptide(L)'
;MIFIGNPLFFHAQKTSVPSINFDPFFHRLPRNEQEEYVQLYQFFAVAEDRNKKFLGLSTFIKHLTMVHDFIKRNNERDGIRGILCGIHFTDDAFLINTSKLKVLMNRSKSCLNSCFKRMGFVNVKPIRDIVTILAEIYPAATTIFSSTSRQWCVRKITSNSPLKLSSTILTQLIQKEPQKEMFFADLNTLLKK
;
A
#
# COMPACT_ATOMS: atom_id res chain seq x y z
N MET A 1 -50.56 -2.02 -15.51
CA MET A 1 -49.78 -2.73 -14.49
C MET A 1 -49.00 -3.83 -15.20
N ILE A 2 -47.67 -3.73 -15.25
CA ILE A 2 -46.64 -4.78 -15.41
C ILE A 2 -45.34 -3.99 -15.63
N PHE A 3 -44.51 -3.88 -14.58
CA PHE A 3 -43.14 -3.40 -14.68
C PHE A 3 -42.27 -4.57 -15.14
N ILE A 4 -41.59 -4.42 -16.28
CA ILE A 4 -40.58 -5.36 -16.76
C ILE A 4 -39.33 -5.11 -15.91
N GLY A 5 -38.99 -6.08 -15.06
CA GLY A 5 -37.80 -6.05 -14.23
C GLY A 5 -36.53 -6.10 -15.10
N ASN A 6 -35.70 -5.08 -15.00
CA ASN A 6 -34.32 -5.13 -15.48
C ASN A 6 -33.52 -6.09 -14.58
N PRO A 7 -32.87 -7.13 -15.12
CA PRO A 7 -31.96 -7.93 -14.33
C PRO A 7 -30.74 -7.07 -13.97
N LEU A 8 -30.52 -6.91 -12.67
CA LEU A 8 -29.30 -6.37 -12.09
C LEU A 8 -28.10 -7.08 -12.71
N PHE A 9 -27.36 -6.38 -13.56
CA PHE A 9 -26.04 -6.77 -14.00
C PHE A 9 -25.10 -6.78 -12.79
N PHE A 10 -25.01 -7.92 -12.11
CA PHE A 10 -23.85 -8.22 -11.29
C PHE A 10 -22.66 -8.37 -12.23
N HIS A 11 -21.86 -7.31 -12.35
CA HIS A 11 -20.50 -7.42 -12.85
C HIS A 11 -19.70 -8.19 -11.78
N ALA A 12 -19.81 -9.52 -11.80
CA ALA A 12 -18.88 -10.39 -11.13
C ALA A 12 -17.52 -10.17 -11.80
N GLN A 13 -16.72 -9.25 -11.25
CA GLN A 13 -15.32 -9.17 -11.60
C GLN A 13 -14.73 -10.53 -11.23
N LYS A 14 -14.35 -11.30 -12.26
CA LYS A 14 -13.53 -12.50 -12.14
C LYS A 14 -12.27 -12.11 -11.36
N THR A 15 -12.28 -12.29 -10.04
CA THR A 15 -11.09 -12.14 -9.20
C THR A 15 -10.23 -13.37 -9.38
N SER A 16 -9.63 -13.53 -10.56
CA SER A 16 -8.47 -14.41 -10.69
C SER A 16 -7.37 -13.76 -9.87
N VAL A 17 -7.13 -14.26 -8.66
CA VAL A 17 -6.00 -13.88 -7.81
C VAL A 17 -4.75 -13.96 -8.68
N PRO A 18 -4.10 -12.83 -9.04
CA PRO A 18 -2.82 -12.88 -9.74
C PRO A 18 -1.88 -13.76 -8.91
N SER A 19 -1.21 -14.68 -9.57
CA SER A 19 -0.51 -15.80 -8.94
C SER A 19 0.70 -15.33 -8.14
N ILE A 20 0.46 -15.05 -6.85
CA ILE A 20 1.45 -14.72 -5.81
C ILE A 20 2.66 -15.67 -5.86
N ASN A 21 2.41 -16.94 -6.19
CA ASN A 21 3.39 -18.02 -6.21
C ASN A 21 4.53 -17.88 -7.24
N PHE A 22 4.49 -16.92 -8.18
CA PHE A 22 5.57 -16.73 -9.16
C PHE A 22 6.62 -15.71 -8.72
N ASP A 23 6.41 -14.97 -7.63
CA ASP A 23 7.42 -14.03 -7.18
C ASP A 23 8.60 -14.77 -6.50
N PRO A 24 9.83 -14.66 -7.02
CA PRO A 24 10.98 -15.41 -6.49
C PRO A 24 11.34 -15.00 -5.05
N PHE A 25 10.87 -13.84 -4.58
CA PHE A 25 11.08 -13.39 -3.20
C PHE A 25 10.09 -14.02 -2.22
N PHE A 26 8.93 -14.51 -2.68
CA PHE A 26 7.94 -15.18 -1.82
C PHE A 26 8.51 -16.46 -1.22
N HIS A 27 9.14 -17.29 -2.05
CA HIS A 27 9.77 -18.56 -1.64
C HIS A 27 11.01 -18.40 -0.76
N ARG A 28 11.50 -17.16 -0.60
CA ARG A 28 12.64 -16.83 0.29
C ARG A 28 12.20 -16.45 1.71
N LEU A 29 10.89 -16.33 1.95
CA LEU A 29 10.33 -16.12 3.27
C LEU A 29 10.06 -17.46 3.97
N PRO A 30 10.14 -17.53 5.31
CA PRO A 30 9.67 -18.70 6.06
C PRO A 30 8.14 -18.85 5.96
N ARG A 31 7.64 -20.06 6.21
CA ARG A 31 6.22 -20.42 6.02
C ARG A 31 5.24 -19.47 6.73
N ASN A 32 5.53 -19.09 7.96
CA ASN A 32 4.69 -18.15 8.72
C ASN A 32 4.59 -16.77 8.05
N GLU A 33 5.70 -16.26 7.50
CA GLU A 33 5.70 -14.96 6.81
C GLU A 33 5.06 -15.05 5.41
N GLN A 34 5.15 -16.22 4.75
CA GLN A 34 4.40 -16.49 3.52
C GLN A 34 2.89 -16.47 3.77
N GLU A 35 2.42 -17.15 4.83
CA GLU A 35 1.02 -17.18 5.24
C GLU A 35 0.51 -15.77 5.55
N GLU A 36 1.27 -14.97 6.29
CA GLU A 36 0.93 -13.58 6.59
C GLU A 36 0.88 -12.70 5.34
N TYR A 37 1.81 -12.86 4.40
CA TYR A 37 1.77 -12.16 3.12
C TYR A 37 0.51 -12.52 2.31
N VAL A 38 0.14 -13.81 2.29
CA VAL A 38 -1.09 -14.27 1.62
C VAL A 38 -2.33 -13.66 2.27
N GLN A 39 -2.40 -13.59 3.60
CA GLN A 39 -3.50 -12.93 4.31
C GLN A 39 -3.59 -11.45 3.95
N LEU A 40 -2.46 -10.73 3.93
CA LEU A 40 -2.39 -9.33 3.54
C LEU A 40 -2.88 -9.12 2.10
N TYR A 41 -2.47 -10.01 1.18
CA TYR A 41 -2.92 -9.98 -0.21
C TYR A 41 -4.43 -10.23 -0.35
N GLN A 42 -4.94 -11.25 0.34
CA GLN A 42 -6.37 -11.58 0.34
C GLN A 42 -7.21 -10.43 0.88
N PHE A 43 -6.77 -9.79 1.97
CA PHE A 43 -7.41 -8.61 2.51
C PHE A 43 -7.56 -7.50 1.45
N PHE A 44 -6.47 -7.16 0.73
CA PHE A 44 -6.53 -6.13 -0.30
C PHE A 44 -7.37 -6.52 -1.53
N ALA A 45 -7.44 -7.81 -1.87
CA ALA A 45 -8.29 -8.29 -2.96
C ALA A 45 -9.77 -7.97 -2.70
N VAL A 46 -10.25 -8.13 -1.46
CA VAL A 46 -11.66 -7.96 -1.09
C VAL A 46 -12.00 -6.60 -0.47
N ALA A 47 -11.03 -5.77 -0.10
CA ALA A 47 -11.28 -4.46 0.51
C ALA A 47 -12.06 -3.49 -0.41
N GLU A 48 -13.35 -3.26 -0.11
CA GLU A 48 -14.27 -2.45 -0.91
C GLU A 48 -14.10 -0.93 -0.73
N ASP A 49 -13.48 -0.50 0.36
CA ASP A 49 -13.28 0.91 0.70
C ASP A 49 -12.20 1.60 -0.16
N ARG A 50 -11.47 0.83 -0.98
CA ARG A 50 -10.35 1.31 -1.80
C ARG A 50 -10.73 2.42 -2.81
N ASN A 51 -11.97 2.42 -3.30
CA ASN A 51 -12.45 3.31 -4.36
C ASN A 51 -13.47 4.36 -3.89
N LYS A 52 -13.74 4.47 -2.58
CA LYS A 52 -14.68 5.46 -2.06
C LYS A 52 -14.08 6.86 -2.22
N LYS A 53 -14.72 7.69 -3.06
CA LYS A 53 -14.27 9.04 -3.51
C LYS A 53 -13.79 9.96 -2.37
N PHE A 54 -14.37 9.82 -1.17
CA PHE A 54 -14.08 10.64 0.01
C PHE A 54 -13.07 10.02 0.99
N LEU A 55 -12.79 8.71 0.90
CA LEU A 55 -11.90 7.99 1.83
C LEU A 55 -10.54 7.61 1.21
N GLY A 56 -10.32 7.92 -0.07
CA GLY A 56 -9.20 7.38 -0.83
C GLY A 56 -7.82 7.57 -0.20
N LEU A 57 -7.56 8.71 0.46
CA LEU A 57 -6.26 8.96 1.11
C LEU A 57 -6.15 8.31 2.50
N SER A 58 -7.18 8.41 3.34
CA SER A 58 -7.16 7.79 4.68
C SER A 58 -7.11 6.26 4.58
N THR A 59 -7.92 5.66 3.70
CA THR A 59 -7.84 4.22 3.41
C THR A 59 -6.49 3.85 2.82
N PHE A 60 -5.92 4.68 1.93
CA PHE A 60 -4.58 4.41 1.41
C PHE A 60 -3.52 4.40 2.51
N ILE A 61 -3.55 5.38 3.42
CA ILE A 61 -2.63 5.44 4.57
C ILE A 61 -2.79 4.21 5.45
N LYS A 62 -4.02 3.81 5.77
CA LYS A 62 -4.29 2.58 6.53
C LYS A 62 -3.69 1.34 5.84
N HIS A 63 -3.93 1.18 4.54
CA HIS A 63 -3.41 0.04 3.78
C HIS A 63 -1.87 0.06 3.69
N LEU A 64 -1.28 1.24 3.49
CA LEU A 64 0.16 1.39 3.46
C LEU A 64 0.79 1.09 4.83
N THR A 65 0.10 1.42 5.92
CA THR A 65 0.50 1.08 7.29
C THR A 65 0.54 -0.44 7.49
N MET A 66 -0.50 -1.16 7.05
CA MET A 66 -0.49 -2.63 7.11
C MET A 66 0.68 -3.24 6.33
N VAL A 67 0.99 -2.70 5.14
CA VAL A 67 2.17 -3.13 4.37
C VAL A 67 3.47 -2.81 5.11
N HIS A 68 3.56 -1.63 5.70
CA HIS A 68 4.72 -1.21 6.49
C HIS A 68 4.94 -2.15 7.68
N ASP A 69 3.91 -2.46 8.45
CA ASP A 69 4.01 -3.28 9.66
C ASP A 69 4.40 -4.73 9.33
N PHE A 70 3.91 -5.25 8.19
CA PHE A 70 4.39 -6.52 7.67
C PHE A 70 5.90 -6.48 7.38
N ILE A 71 6.39 -5.41 6.74
CA ILE A 71 7.78 -5.27 6.29
C ILE A 71 8.72 -5.02 7.47
N LYS A 72 8.47 -3.96 8.27
CA LYS A 72 9.40 -3.37 9.22
C LYS A 72 9.31 -4.07 10.58
N ARG A 73 10.04 -5.17 10.72
CA ARG A 73 10.16 -5.93 11.98
C ARG A 73 11.53 -5.77 12.63
N ASN A 74 12.39 -4.93 12.05
CA ASN A 74 13.76 -4.68 12.50
C ASN A 74 14.61 -5.98 12.52
N ASN A 75 14.46 -6.79 11.47
CA ASN A 75 15.27 -7.99 11.27
C ASN A 75 15.80 -8.10 9.83
N GLU A 76 16.67 -9.08 9.59
CA GLU A 76 17.37 -9.30 8.32
C GLU A 76 16.44 -9.54 7.13
N ARG A 77 15.17 -9.89 7.38
CA ARG A 77 14.16 -10.16 6.33
C ARG A 77 13.32 -8.95 5.96
N ASP A 78 13.50 -7.79 6.61
CA ASP A 78 12.82 -6.54 6.23
C ASP A 78 13.06 -6.20 4.74
N GLY A 79 14.29 -6.45 4.26
CA GLY A 79 14.65 -6.27 2.85
C GLY A 79 13.83 -7.15 1.92
N ILE A 80 13.77 -8.46 2.19
CA ILE A 80 13.04 -9.43 1.37
C ILE A 80 11.55 -9.11 1.35
N ARG A 81 10.94 -8.82 2.51
CA ARG A 81 9.53 -8.42 2.60
C ARG A 81 9.25 -7.15 1.82
N GLY A 82 10.11 -6.14 1.92
CA GLY A 82 9.95 -4.90 1.16
C GLY A 82 10.05 -5.11 -0.35
N ILE A 83 11.01 -5.90 -0.79
CA ILE A 83 11.15 -6.26 -2.21
C ILE A 83 9.93 -7.02 -2.71
N LEU A 84 9.43 -7.98 -1.94
CA LEU A 84 8.23 -8.76 -2.26
C LEU A 84 6.99 -7.85 -2.40
N CYS A 85 6.76 -6.95 -1.44
CA CYS A 85 5.65 -6.01 -1.48
C CYS A 85 5.78 -4.93 -2.58
N GLY A 86 6.97 -4.74 -3.14
CA GLY A 86 7.24 -3.68 -4.11
C GLY A 86 7.46 -2.32 -3.48
N ILE A 87 7.78 -2.26 -2.19
CA ILE A 87 8.13 -1.02 -1.48
C ILE A 87 9.10 -1.34 -0.35
N HIS A 88 10.21 -0.60 -0.24
CA HIS A 88 11.16 -0.74 0.85
C HIS A 88 11.42 0.61 1.50
N PHE A 89 11.27 0.68 2.83
CA PHE A 89 11.38 1.90 3.60
C PHE A 89 12.80 2.11 4.13
N THR A 90 13.33 3.32 3.96
CA THR A 90 14.58 3.79 4.56
C THR A 90 14.26 4.97 5.49
N ASP A 91 15.27 5.52 6.17
CA ASP A 91 15.05 6.55 7.20
C ASP A 91 14.42 7.83 6.64
N ASP A 92 14.79 8.25 5.43
CA ASP A 92 14.37 9.51 4.82
C ASP A 92 13.62 9.35 3.48
N ALA A 93 13.41 8.10 3.04
CA ALA A 93 12.91 7.78 1.72
C ALA A 93 12.23 6.41 1.68
N PHE A 94 11.69 6.08 0.52
CA PHE A 94 11.41 4.69 0.18
C PHE A 94 11.73 4.39 -1.28
N LEU A 95 12.11 3.15 -1.54
CA LEU A 95 12.13 2.59 -2.88
C LEU A 95 10.76 2.02 -3.20
N ILE A 96 10.29 2.21 -4.42
CA ILE A 96 8.99 1.69 -4.87
C ILE A 96 9.07 1.08 -6.25
N ASN A 97 8.56 -0.15 -6.37
CA ASN A 97 8.15 -0.76 -7.63
C ASN A 97 6.62 -0.68 -7.73
N THR A 98 6.12 0.32 -8.44
CA THR A 98 4.68 0.54 -8.55
C THR A 98 3.96 -0.62 -9.24
N SER A 99 4.63 -1.39 -10.09
CA SER A 99 4.03 -2.56 -10.75
C SER A 99 3.78 -3.71 -9.77
N LYS A 100 4.63 -3.87 -8.75
CA LYS A 100 4.42 -4.85 -7.68
C LYS A 100 3.41 -4.35 -6.64
N LEU A 101 3.60 -3.12 -6.14
CA LEU A 101 2.74 -2.57 -5.09
C LEU A 101 1.28 -2.42 -5.54
N LYS A 102 1.03 -2.09 -6.81
CA LYS A 102 -0.33 -1.99 -7.37
C LYS A 102 -1.07 -3.32 -7.34
N VAL A 103 -0.34 -4.42 -7.54
CA VAL A 103 -0.88 -5.78 -7.55
C VAL A 103 -1.21 -6.19 -6.12
N LEU A 104 -0.27 -6.00 -5.19
CA LEU A 104 -0.51 -6.28 -3.77
C LEU A 104 -1.70 -5.48 -3.22
N MET A 105 -1.69 -4.15 -3.37
CA MET A 105 -2.73 -3.29 -2.80
C MET A 105 -4.04 -3.27 -3.60
N ASN A 106 -4.09 -3.96 -4.74
CA ASN A 106 -5.22 -3.96 -5.69
C ASN A 106 -5.70 -2.53 -6.04
N ARG A 107 -4.76 -1.63 -6.37
CA ARG A 107 -5.00 -0.22 -6.70
C ARG A 107 -4.36 0.14 -8.03
N SER A 108 -4.89 1.10 -8.77
CA SER A 108 -4.28 1.53 -10.03
C SER A 108 -2.97 2.32 -9.81
N LYS A 109 -2.09 2.35 -10.82
CA LYS A 109 -0.86 3.16 -10.80
C LYS A 109 -1.13 4.64 -10.56
N SER A 110 -2.18 5.20 -11.18
CA SER A 110 -2.59 6.58 -10.98
C SER A 110 -3.08 6.84 -9.55
N CYS A 111 -3.82 5.89 -8.95
CA CYS A 111 -4.24 5.96 -7.55
C CYS A 111 -3.03 6.04 -6.61
N LEU A 112 -2.08 5.11 -6.73
CA LEU A 112 -0.86 5.11 -5.92
C LEU A 112 -0.09 6.42 -6.06
N ASN A 113 0.17 6.85 -7.29
CA ASN A 113 0.91 8.08 -7.56
C ASN A 113 0.24 9.31 -6.95
N SER A 114 -1.08 9.45 -7.11
CA SER A 114 -1.84 10.55 -6.55
C SER A 114 -1.83 10.54 -5.02
N CYS A 115 -1.95 9.37 -4.38
CA CYS A 115 -1.93 9.27 -2.92
C CYS A 115 -0.55 9.63 -2.36
N PHE A 116 0.53 9.08 -2.90
CA PHE A 116 1.88 9.46 -2.50
C PHE A 116 2.18 10.95 -2.70
N LYS A 117 1.74 11.54 -3.82
CA LYS A 117 1.88 12.99 -4.06
C LYS A 117 1.13 13.80 -3.00
N ARG A 118 -0.11 13.40 -2.65
CA ARG A 118 -0.91 14.05 -1.59
C ARG A 118 -0.30 13.89 -0.21
N MET A 119 0.45 12.81 0.03
CA MET A 119 1.27 12.62 1.24
C MET A 119 2.59 13.42 1.20
N GLY A 120 2.84 14.18 0.14
CA GLY A 120 4.04 15.02 -0.01
C GLY A 120 5.28 14.29 -0.50
N PHE A 121 5.14 13.07 -1.03
CA PHE A 121 6.25 12.33 -1.63
C PHE A 121 6.44 12.70 -3.10
N VAL A 122 7.68 12.95 -3.48
CA VAL A 122 8.12 13.21 -4.85
C VAL A 122 9.13 12.17 -5.29
N ASN A 123 9.19 11.90 -6.59
CA ASN A 123 10.28 11.10 -7.15
C ASN A 123 11.57 11.90 -7.08
N VAL A 124 12.65 11.25 -6.68
CA VAL A 124 14.00 11.83 -6.68
C VAL A 124 14.93 10.95 -7.49
N LYS A 125 15.92 11.58 -8.12
CA LYS A 125 17.03 10.85 -8.74
C LYS A 125 17.96 10.40 -7.61
N PRO A 126 18.22 9.09 -7.44
CA PRO A 126 19.15 8.62 -6.44
C PRO A 126 20.58 9.01 -6.82
N ILE A 127 21.43 9.22 -5.81
CA ILE A 127 22.86 9.53 -6.00
C ILE A 127 23.59 8.31 -6.57
N ARG A 128 23.23 7.12 -6.06
CA ARG A 128 23.74 5.82 -6.51
C ARG A 128 22.74 5.17 -7.44
N ASP A 129 23.20 4.25 -8.29
CA ASP A 129 22.30 3.50 -9.14
C ASP A 129 21.38 2.59 -8.30
N ILE A 130 20.19 2.32 -8.83
CA ILE A 130 19.16 1.54 -8.15
C ILE A 130 19.59 0.09 -7.93
N VAL A 131 20.42 -0.48 -8.82
CA VAL A 131 20.90 -1.87 -8.67
C VAL A 131 21.76 -1.97 -7.42
N THR A 132 22.71 -1.04 -7.24
CA THR A 132 23.57 -0.98 -6.05
C THR A 132 22.74 -0.82 -4.78
N ILE A 133 21.75 0.08 -4.76
CA ILE A 133 20.89 0.26 -3.57
C ILE A 133 20.11 -1.02 -3.26
N LEU A 134 19.54 -1.69 -4.26
CA LEU A 134 18.80 -2.95 -4.06
C LEU A 134 19.73 -4.09 -3.62
N ALA A 135 20.94 -4.16 -4.17
CA ALA A 135 21.94 -5.15 -3.79
C ALA A 135 22.39 -5.00 -2.33
N GLU A 136 22.41 -3.78 -1.78
CA GLU A 136 22.67 -3.57 -0.35
C GLU A 136 21.51 -4.03 0.54
N ILE A 137 20.27 -3.87 0.07
CA ILE A 137 19.07 -4.32 0.78
C ILE A 137 19.04 -5.86 0.83
N TYR A 138 19.39 -6.53 -0.27
CA TYR A 138 19.39 -7.99 -0.31
C TYR A 138 20.40 -8.54 -1.34
N PRO A 139 21.68 -8.74 -0.95
CA PRO A 139 22.78 -9.08 -1.86
C PRO A 139 22.55 -10.35 -2.70
N ALA A 140 21.86 -11.34 -2.13
CA ALA A 140 21.58 -12.62 -2.75
C ALA A 140 20.60 -12.56 -3.95
N ALA A 141 20.14 -11.37 -4.34
CA ALA A 141 19.27 -11.16 -5.49
C ALA A 141 19.83 -10.17 -6.52
N THR A 142 21.12 -9.85 -6.47
CA THR A 142 21.79 -8.92 -7.41
C THR A 142 21.46 -9.21 -8.88
N THR A 143 21.50 -10.48 -9.32
CA THR A 143 21.15 -10.88 -10.70
C THR A 143 19.71 -10.51 -11.07
N ILE A 144 18.77 -10.62 -10.14
CA ILE A 144 17.35 -10.25 -10.36
C ILE A 144 17.20 -8.73 -10.42
N PHE A 145 17.98 -7.98 -9.63
CA PHE A 145 17.93 -6.52 -9.64
C PHE A 145 18.49 -5.92 -10.93
N SER A 146 19.49 -6.54 -11.55
CA SER A 146 20.02 -6.10 -12.85
C SER A 146 18.94 -6.03 -13.93
N SER A 147 17.98 -6.96 -13.93
CA SER A 147 16.87 -6.99 -14.91
C SER A 147 15.65 -6.17 -14.49
N THR A 148 15.43 -5.96 -13.18
CA THR A 148 14.21 -5.31 -12.65
C THR A 148 14.39 -3.87 -12.16
N SER A 149 15.63 -3.38 -12.03
CA SER A 149 15.95 -2.06 -11.45
C SER A 149 15.22 -0.88 -12.10
N ARG A 150 14.98 -0.92 -13.42
CA ARG A 150 14.24 0.13 -14.15
C ARG A 150 12.79 0.29 -13.70
N GLN A 151 12.25 -0.69 -12.98
CA GLN A 151 10.89 -0.66 -12.42
C GLN A 151 10.84 0.00 -11.04
N TRP A 152 12.00 0.28 -10.43
CA TRP A 152 12.12 0.87 -9.11
C TRP A 152 12.48 2.35 -9.20
N CYS A 153 11.87 3.17 -8.35
CA CYS A 153 12.29 4.56 -8.15
C CYS A 153 12.38 4.90 -6.67
N VAL A 154 13.09 5.98 -6.34
CA VAL A 154 13.16 6.51 -4.99
C VAL A 154 12.16 7.64 -4.84
N ARG A 155 11.41 7.63 -3.74
CA ARG A 155 10.59 8.75 -3.32
C ARG A 155 11.04 9.30 -1.98
N LYS A 156 11.11 10.62 -1.90
CA LYS A 156 11.41 11.35 -0.67
C LYS A 156 10.29 12.32 -0.36
N ILE A 157 10.16 12.61 0.92
CA ILE A 157 9.28 13.65 1.38
C ILE A 157 9.84 15.02 0.97
N THR A 158 8.99 15.91 0.47
CA THR A 158 9.38 17.30 0.25
C THR A 158 9.45 18.06 1.57
N SER A 159 10.32 19.06 1.66
CA SER A 159 10.41 19.98 2.81
C SER A 159 9.09 20.70 3.12
N ASN A 160 8.18 20.74 2.14
CA ASN A 160 6.85 21.34 2.23
C ASN A 160 5.73 20.30 2.46
N SER A 161 6.07 19.06 2.79
CA SER A 161 5.08 18.03 3.10
C SER A 161 4.45 18.27 4.48
N PRO A 162 3.12 18.09 4.61
CA PRO A 162 2.47 18.13 5.91
C PRO A 162 2.87 16.97 6.85
N LEU A 163 3.66 15.98 6.39
CA LEU A 163 3.86 14.69 7.10
C LEU A 163 5.35 14.34 7.32
N LYS A 164 6.12 15.05 8.15
CA LYS A 164 7.57 14.77 8.37
C LYS A 164 7.89 13.33 8.79
N LEU A 165 8.27 12.43 7.87
CA LEU A 165 8.62 11.04 8.20
C LEU A 165 9.83 10.96 9.16
N SER A 166 9.54 10.97 10.46
CA SER A 166 10.32 10.33 11.50
C SER A 166 9.65 8.96 11.73
N SER A 167 10.43 7.92 12.01
CA SER A 167 9.98 6.56 12.30
C SER A 167 8.88 6.46 13.38
N THR A 168 8.58 7.54 14.10
CA THR A 168 7.45 7.70 15.04
C THR A 168 6.09 8.05 14.38
N ILE A 169 6.05 8.42 13.10
CA ILE A 169 4.88 9.04 12.44
C ILE A 169 3.69 8.12 12.25
N LEU A 170 3.88 6.82 11.98
CA LEU A 170 2.74 5.92 11.82
C LEU A 170 1.96 5.75 13.15
N THR A 171 2.67 5.77 14.29
CA THR A 171 2.06 5.72 15.62
C THR A 171 1.27 6.99 15.95
N GLN A 172 1.74 8.17 15.52
CA GLN A 172 1.05 9.45 15.78
C GLN A 172 -0.11 9.73 14.82
N LEU A 173 -0.07 9.22 13.58
CA LEU A 173 -1.18 9.33 12.62
C LEU A 173 -2.36 8.40 12.97
N ILE A 174 -2.12 7.36 13.78
CA ILE A 174 -3.16 6.51 14.37
C ILE A 174 -3.77 7.15 15.63
N GLN A 175 -3.02 8.02 16.34
CA GLN A 175 -3.46 8.60 17.62
C GLN A 175 -4.07 10.02 17.54
N LYS A 176 -4.16 10.63 16.36
CA LYS A 176 -4.95 11.86 16.14
C LYS A 176 -6.07 11.61 15.13
N GLU A 177 -7.09 10.85 15.54
CA GLU A 177 -8.45 11.27 15.18
C GLU A 177 -8.72 12.57 15.95
N PRO A 178 -9.26 13.63 15.31
CA PRO A 178 -9.86 14.68 16.10
C PRO A 178 -11.10 14.06 16.76
N GLN A 179 -11.14 14.06 18.09
CA GLN A 179 -12.43 14.15 18.77
C GLN A 179 -13.17 15.33 18.14
N LYS A 180 -14.19 15.01 17.36
CA LYS A 180 -15.28 15.93 17.10
C LYS A 180 -16.52 15.26 17.67
N GLU A 181 -16.90 15.75 18.84
CA GLU A 181 -18.27 15.65 19.30
C GLU A 181 -19.24 16.08 18.18
N MET A 182 -20.37 15.37 18.18
CA MET A 182 -21.68 15.69 17.59
C MET A 182 -21.81 15.53 16.07
N PHE A 183 -22.81 14.80 15.54
CA PHE A 183 -24.18 14.62 16.01
C PHE A 183 -24.67 13.18 15.75
N PHE A 184 -25.24 12.53 16.76
CA PHE A 184 -26.41 11.67 16.50
C PHE A 184 -27.54 12.63 16.14
N ALA A 185 -27.92 12.70 14.87
CA ALA A 185 -29.27 13.13 14.56
C ALA A 185 -30.18 12.03 15.08
N ASP A 186 -30.80 12.26 16.23
CA ASP A 186 -31.84 11.39 16.76
C ASP A 186 -32.97 11.33 15.74
N LEU A 187 -33.08 10.17 15.08
CA LEU A 187 -34.09 9.86 14.06
C LEU A 187 -35.52 10.03 14.59
N ASN A 188 -35.72 10.14 15.91
CA ASN A 188 -37.01 10.44 16.51
C ASN A 188 -37.45 11.91 16.39
N THR A 189 -36.54 12.82 16.03
CA THR A 189 -36.83 14.27 15.92
C THR A 189 -37.34 14.67 14.54
N LEU A 190 -37.33 13.78 13.55
CA LEU A 190 -37.80 14.02 12.17
C LEU A 190 -39.17 13.40 11.86
N LEU A 191 -39.88 12.86 12.87
CA LEU A 191 -41.20 12.24 12.71
C LEU A 191 -42.29 12.69 13.69
N LYS A 192 -42.14 13.83 14.39
CA LYS A 192 -43.25 14.40 15.17
C LYS A 192 -43.38 15.91 14.98
N LYS A 193 -44.46 16.26 14.28
CA LYS A 193 -45.08 17.57 14.01
C LYS A 193 -44.47 18.41 12.89
#